data_AF-A0A537THF1-F1
#
_entry.id   AF-A0A537THF1-F1
#
_cell.length_a   1.000
_cell.length_b   1.000
_cell.length_c   1.000
_cell.angle_alpha   90.00
_cell.angle_beta   90.00
_cell.angle_gamma   90.00
#
_symmetry.space_group_name_H-M   'P 1'
#
loop_
_entity.id
_entity.type
_entity.pdbx_description
1 polymer ?
#
loop_
_entity_poly.entity_id
_entity_poly.type
_entity_poly.pdbx_seq_one_letter_code
_entity_poly.pdbx_strand_id
1 'polypeptide(L)'
;HSGASSPEEARAKAFELDLDGVAQKISQPLLVVTGKLDRLVRWEESKKIADAAPNARWVLFEDGNHVCNNIPYKYRPLVADWLREQLR
;
A
#
# COMPACT_ATOMS: atom_id res chain seq x y z
N HIS A 1 -11.09 2.78 17.91
CA HIS A 1 -11.37 1.73 18.91
C HIS A 1 -11.57 0.40 18.18
N SER A 2 -10.88 -0.67 18.59
CA SER A 2 -10.94 -2.01 17.97
C SER A 2 -12.17 -2.85 18.36
N GLY A 3 -13.04 -2.34 19.25
CA GLY A 3 -14.19 -3.09 19.77
C GLY A 3 -13.83 -4.38 20.52
N ALA A 4 -12.56 -4.52 20.94
CA ALA A 4 -12.06 -5.66 21.69
C ALA A 4 -12.15 -5.41 23.20
N SER A 5 -12.39 -6.47 23.96
CA SER A 5 -12.48 -6.47 25.42
C SER A 5 -11.13 -6.76 26.09
N SER A 6 -10.12 -7.18 25.33
CA SER A 6 -8.75 -7.41 25.82
C SER A 6 -7.68 -7.09 24.76
N PRO A 7 -6.40 -6.90 25.17
CA PRO A 7 -5.28 -6.74 24.24
C PRO A 7 -5.08 -7.94 23.29
N GLU A 8 -5.32 -9.16 23.77
CA GLU A 8 -5.21 -10.39 22.98
C GLU A 8 -6.28 -10.43 21.89
N GLU A 9 -7.54 -10.10 22.25
CA GLU A 9 -8.63 -10.00 21.28
C GLU A 9 -8.36 -8.86 20.28
N ALA A 10 -7.83 -7.73 20.73
CA ALA A 10 -7.45 -6.63 19.84
C ALA A 10 -6.36 -7.04 18.84
N ARG A 11 -5.38 -7.83 19.30
CA ARG A 11 -4.31 -8.38 18.46
C ARG A 11 -4.87 -9.38 17.45
N ALA A 12 -5.75 -10.28 17.86
CA ALA A 12 -6.39 -11.24 16.97
C ALA A 12 -7.18 -10.54 15.85
N LYS A 13 -8.02 -9.55 16.20
CA LYS A 13 -8.77 -8.75 15.24
C LYS A 13 -7.86 -7.96 14.29
N ALA A 14 -6.74 -7.44 14.78
CA ALA A 14 -5.79 -6.74 13.92
C ALA A 14 -5.19 -7.66 12.83
N PHE A 15 -5.02 -8.95 13.13
CA PHE A 15 -4.56 -9.94 12.14
C PHE A 15 -5.62 -10.38 11.14
N GLU A 16 -6.90 -10.04 11.36
CA GLU A 16 -7.95 -10.26 10.35
C GLU A 16 -7.86 -9.24 9.20
N LEU A 17 -7.14 -8.13 9.39
CA LEU A 17 -6.87 -7.13 8.35
C LEU A 17 -5.74 -7.61 7.44
N ASP A 18 -6.07 -8.55 6.55
CA ASP A 18 -5.14 -9.20 5.64
C ASP A 18 -5.68 -9.20 4.21
N LEU A 19 -4.77 -9.10 3.24
CA LEU A 19 -5.07 -9.20 1.81
C LEU A 19 -4.60 -10.52 1.21
N ASP A 20 -3.97 -11.40 2.00
CA ASP A 20 -3.58 -12.74 1.56
C ASP A 20 -4.78 -13.52 1.03
N GLY A 21 -4.60 -14.15 -0.13
CA GLY A 21 -5.65 -14.93 -0.80
C GLY A 21 -6.82 -14.10 -1.37
N VAL A 22 -6.79 -12.77 -1.29
CA VAL A 22 -7.76 -11.90 -1.97
C VAL A 22 -7.15 -10.82 -2.86
N ALA A 23 -5.89 -10.42 -2.64
CA ALA A 23 -5.21 -9.40 -3.47
C ALA A 23 -5.17 -9.77 -4.96
N GLN A 24 -5.08 -11.05 -5.30
CA GLN A 24 -5.10 -11.54 -6.68
C GLN A 24 -6.46 -11.34 -7.38
N LYS A 25 -7.52 -11.02 -6.63
CA LYS A 25 -8.84 -10.69 -7.17
C LYS A 25 -8.93 -9.23 -7.66
N ILE A 26 -7.93 -8.40 -7.38
CA ILE A 26 -7.87 -7.01 -7.86
C ILE A 26 -7.55 -7.04 -9.36
N SER A 27 -8.59 -6.98 -10.20
CA SER A 27 -8.47 -7.08 -11.65
C SER A 27 -8.28 -5.73 -12.34
N GLN A 28 -8.63 -4.63 -11.68
CA GLN A 28 -8.41 -3.28 -12.17
C GLN A 28 -6.91 -2.92 -12.13
N PRO A 29 -6.45 -1.95 -12.95
CA PRO A 29 -5.12 -1.38 -12.81
C PRO A 29 -4.86 -0.89 -11.38
N LEU A 30 -3.74 -1.32 -10.80
CA LEU A 30 -3.37 -0.98 -9.43
C LEU A 30 -2.00 -0.30 -9.42
N LEU A 31 -1.90 0.88 -8.82
CA LEU A 31 -0.62 1.53 -8.54
C LEU A 31 -0.36 1.49 -7.03
N VAL A 32 0.72 0.83 -6.63
CA VAL A 32 1.17 0.76 -5.24
C VAL A 32 2.41 1.63 -5.08
N VAL A 33 2.27 2.74 -4.36
CA VAL A 33 3.36 3.70 -4.09
C VAL A 33 3.77 3.57 -2.63
N THR A 34 5.07 3.39 -2.38
CA THR A 34 5.60 3.26 -1.02
C THR A 34 6.92 4.00 -0.84
N GLY A 35 7.20 4.40 0.40
CA GLY A 35 8.46 5.02 0.79
C GLY A 35 9.31 4.03 1.60
N LYS A 36 10.60 3.88 1.25
CA LYS A 36 11.50 2.94 1.95
C LYS A 36 11.80 3.35 3.39
N LEU A 37 11.67 4.63 3.70
CA LEU A 37 11.88 5.19 5.05
C LEU A 37 10.59 5.21 5.88
N ASP A 38 9.52 4.55 5.44
CA ASP A 38 8.32 4.36 6.26
C ASP A 38 8.68 3.52 7.51
N ARG A 39 8.39 4.09 8.69
CA ARG A 39 8.65 3.49 10.00
C ARG A 39 7.40 2.89 10.64
N LEU A 40 6.23 3.13 10.04
CA LEU A 40 4.94 2.63 10.52
C LEU A 40 4.58 1.32 9.83
N VAL A 41 4.80 1.25 8.51
CA VAL A 41 4.55 0.05 7.70
C VAL A 41 5.82 -0.27 6.92
N ARG A 42 6.29 -1.51 7.02
CA ARG A 42 7.47 -1.97 6.28
C ARG A 42 7.15 -1.94 4.78
N TRP A 43 8.04 -1.35 3.98
CA TRP A 43 7.81 -1.17 2.54
C TRP A 43 7.55 -2.51 1.82
N GLU A 44 8.14 -3.60 2.31
CA GLU A 44 7.99 -4.96 1.78
C GLU A 44 6.52 -5.43 1.78
N GLU A 45 5.71 -4.97 2.74
CA GLU A 45 4.27 -5.32 2.78
C GLU A 45 3.53 -4.80 1.55
N SER A 46 3.88 -3.60 1.08
CA SER A 46 3.31 -3.05 -0.16
C SER A 46 3.76 -3.83 -1.40
N LYS A 47 4.98 -4.37 -1.38
CA LYS A 47 5.50 -5.21 -2.46
C LYS A 47 4.71 -6.53 -2.54
N LYS A 48 4.37 -7.16 -1.41
CA LYS A 48 3.53 -8.36 -1.39
C LYS A 48 2.18 -8.13 -2.09
N ILE A 49 1.54 -7.00 -1.83
CA ILE A 49 0.27 -6.63 -2.49
C ILE A 49 0.46 -6.53 -4.01
N ALA A 50 1.51 -5.83 -4.46
CA ALA A 50 1.77 -5.65 -5.88
C ALA A 50 2.20 -6.95 -6.57
N ASP A 51 2.92 -7.83 -5.89
CA ASP A 51 3.31 -9.15 -6.42
C ASP A 51 2.08 -10.09 -6.54
N ALA A 52 1.08 -9.92 -5.68
CA ALA A 52 -0.14 -10.73 -5.70
C ALA A 52 -1.20 -10.26 -6.71
N ALA A 53 -1.31 -8.95 -6.96
CA ALA A 53 -2.32 -8.39 -7.86
C ALA A 53 -1.85 -8.41 -9.33
N PRO A 54 -2.64 -8.98 -10.26
CA PRO A 54 -2.18 -9.27 -11.64
C PRO A 54 -1.84 -8.04 -12.48
N ASN A 55 -2.48 -6.89 -12.23
CA ASN A 55 -2.33 -5.66 -13.01
C ASN A 55 -1.69 -4.54 -12.19
N ALA A 56 -0.78 -4.91 -11.29
CA ALA A 56 -0.13 -3.97 -10.39
C ALA A 56 1.15 -3.36 -10.97
N ARG A 57 1.34 -2.07 -10.73
CA ARG A 57 2.63 -1.37 -10.82
C ARG A 57 3.06 -0.99 -9.42
N TRP A 58 4.27 -1.38 -9.04
CA TRP A 58 4.87 -1.02 -7.77
C TRP A 58 5.93 0.07 -7.95
N VAL A 59 5.90 1.08 -7.09
CA VAL A 59 6.87 2.18 -7.07
C VAL A 59 7.39 2.35 -5.65
N LEU A 60 8.70 2.13 -5.49
CA LEU A 60 9.43 2.38 -4.25
C LEU A 60 10.20 3.69 -4.37
N PHE A 61 9.95 4.63 -3.47
CA PHE A 61 10.78 5.80 -3.27
C PHE A 61 11.79 5.55 -2.15
N GLU A 62 13.07 5.45 -2.52
CA GLU A 62 14.19 5.21 -1.59
C GLU A 62 14.27 6.25 -0.46
N ASP A 63 13.93 7.50 -0.76
CA ASP A 63 13.94 8.61 0.21
C ASP A 63 12.54 8.96 0.75
N GLY A 64 11.50 8.21 0.40
CA GLY A 64 10.13 8.46 0.85
C GLY A 64 9.87 7.95 2.27
N ASN A 65 9.21 8.76 3.09
CA ASN A 65 8.69 8.36 4.41
C ASN A 65 7.26 7.79 4.31
N HIS A 66 6.54 7.72 5.44
CA HIS A 66 5.13 7.35 5.45
C HIS A 66 4.30 8.24 4.52
N VAL A 67 3.57 7.63 3.59
CA VAL A 67 2.81 8.29 2.49
C VAL A 67 3.70 9.05 1.49
N CYS A 68 5.02 9.01 1.64
CA CYS A 68 5.97 9.84 0.89
C CYS A 68 5.73 11.35 1.07
N ASN A 69 5.18 11.77 2.22
CA ASN A 69 4.84 13.17 2.52
C ASN A 69 6.05 14.11 2.58
N ASN A 70 7.27 13.59 2.75
CA ASN A 70 8.50 14.38 2.66
C ASN A 70 8.93 14.71 1.22
N ILE A 71 8.38 14.01 0.21
CA ILE A 71 8.72 14.17 -1.21
C ILE A 71 7.47 14.34 -2.09
N PRO A 72 6.53 15.25 -1.75
CA PRO A 72 5.27 15.38 -2.48
C PRO A 72 5.46 15.77 -3.95
N TYR A 73 6.55 16.49 -4.24
CA TYR A 73 6.92 16.88 -5.59
C TYR A 73 7.34 15.69 -6.49
N LYS A 74 7.67 14.52 -5.91
CA LYS A 74 8.01 13.30 -6.67
C LYS A 74 6.78 12.41 -6.89
N TYR A 75 6.11 12.01 -5.81
CA TYR A 75 5.07 10.99 -5.91
C TYR A 75 3.76 11.52 -6.49
N ARG A 76 3.38 12.78 -6.21
CA ARG A 76 2.09 13.33 -6.66
C ARG A 76 2.01 13.47 -8.18
N PRO A 77 3.02 14.02 -8.88
CA PRO A 77 2.99 14.05 -10.35
C PRO A 77 2.90 12.65 -10.96
N LEU A 78 3.70 11.69 -10.46
CA LEU A 78 3.66 10.29 -10.93
C LEU A 78 2.26 9.69 -10.81
N VAL A 79 1.60 9.86 -9.65
CA VAL A 79 0.23 9.36 -9.44
C VAL A 79 -0.76 10.06 -10.38
N ALA A 80 -0.64 11.38 -10.58
CA ALA A 80 -1.52 12.15 -11.45
C ALA A 80 -1.39 11.72 -12.92
N ASP A 81 -0.17 11.56 -13.41
CA ASP A 81 0.11 11.12 -14.78
C ASP A 81 -0.39 9.69 -15.01
N TRP A 82 -0.14 8.79 -14.05
CA TRP A 82 -0.63 7.42 -14.12
C TRP A 82 -2.16 7.34 -14.14
N LEU A 83 -2.84 8.09 -13.27
CA LEU A 83 -4.31 8.16 -13.25
C LEU A 83 -4.86 8.66 -14.59
N ARG A 84 -4.23 9.70 -15.17
CA ARG A 84 -4.60 10.20 -16.50
C ARG A 84 -4.44 9.12 -17.57
N GLU A 85 -3.40 8.29 -17.51
CA GLU A 85 -3.20 7.19 -18.45
C GLU A 85 -4.25 6.10 -18.32
N GLN A 86 -4.67 5.75 -17.09
CA GLN A 86 -5.64 4.68 -16.84
C GLN A 86 -7.10 5.07 -17.09
N LEU A 87 -7.43 6.36 -16.96
CA LEU A 87 -8.81 6.87 -17.05
C LEU A 87 -9.15 7.52 -18.40
N ARG A 88 -8.27 7.34 -19.39
CA ARG A 88 -8.48 7.82 -20.76
C ARG A 88 -9.45 6.97 -21.55
#